data_AF-A0AAW0IJ46-F1
#
_entry.id   AF-A0AAW0IJ46-F1
#
_cell.length_a   1.000
_cell.length_b   1.000
_cell.length_c   1.000
_cell.angle_alpha   90.00
_cell.angle_beta   90.00
_cell.angle_gamma   90.00
#
_symmetry.space_group_name_H-M   'P 1'
#
loop_
_entity.id
_entity.type
_entity.pdbx_description
1 polymer ?
#
loop_
_entity_poly.entity_id
_entity_poly.type
_entity_poly.pdbx_seq_one_letter_code
_entity_poly.pdbx_strand_id
1 'polypeptide(L)' 'MKVIMSGMSSSNGVVDPRVTSVLAKWQNSHSLKVTLEELRRLMMSKENMTLTQPPEGQCYSN' A
#
# COMPACT_ATOMS: atom_id res chain seq x y z
N MET A 1 -0.33 -9.28 -8.16
CA MET A 1 -1.43 -9.45 -7.18
C MET A 1 -2.02 -8.09 -6.90
N LYS A 2 -3.34 -7.96 -7.09
CA LYS A 2 -4.12 -6.76 -6.82
C LYS A 2 -4.41 -6.72 -5.32
N VAL A 3 -4.01 -5.64 -4.65
CA VAL A 3 -4.33 -5.39 -3.23
C VAL A 3 -5.05 -4.06 -3.13
N ILE A 4 -6.12 -4.03 -2.35
CA ILE A 4 -6.85 -2.81 -2.02
C ILE A 4 -6.46 -2.40 -0.61
N MET A 5 -5.97 -1.17 -0.47
CA MET A 5 -5.70 -0.55 0.82
C MET A 5 -5.93 0.96 0.73
N SER A 6 -6.26 1.57 1.84
CA SER A 6 -6.39 3.03 1.96
C SER A 6 -5.11 3.71 1.50
N GLY A 7 -5.29 4.74 0.67
CA GLY A 7 -4.18 5.47 0.09
C GLY A 7 -3.54 4.82 -1.14
N MET A 8 -4.14 3.76 -1.69
CA MET A 8 -3.83 3.26 -3.02
C MET A 8 -4.98 3.52 -4.00
N SER A 9 -4.63 3.77 -5.26
CA SER A 9 -5.61 3.83 -6.34
C SER A 9 -6.17 2.44 -6.64
N SER A 10 -7.49 2.29 -6.57
CA SER A 10 -8.19 1.01 -6.83
C SER A 10 -8.16 0.59 -8.30
N SER A 11 -7.85 1.51 -9.22
CA SER A 11 -7.80 1.25 -10.66
C SER A 11 -6.44 0.70 -11.11
N ASN A 12 -5.33 1.24 -10.61
CA ASN A 12 -3.98 0.94 -11.10
C ASN A 12 -2.96 0.56 -10.00
N GLY A 13 -3.35 0.56 -8.73
CA GLY A 13 -2.49 0.10 -7.63
C GLY A 13 -1.37 1.05 -7.24
N VAL A 14 -1.38 2.28 -7.77
CA VAL A 14 -0.39 3.29 -7.38
C VAL A 14 -0.65 3.73 -5.94
N VAL A 15 0.40 3.71 -5.11
CA VAL A 15 0.39 4.21 -3.74
C VAL A 15 0.48 5.74 -3.78
N ASP A 16 -0.45 6.43 -3.14
CA ASP A 16 -0.36 7.87 -2.92
C ASP A 16 0.72 8.14 -1.86
N PRO A 17 1.81 8.85 -2.22
CA PRO A 17 2.90 9.14 -1.29
C PRO A 17 2.46 9.99 -0.10
N ARG A 18 1.41 10.81 -0.24
CA ARG A 18 0.99 11.80 0.77
C ARG A 18 0.35 11.15 2.00
N VAL A 19 -0.28 10.00 1.80
CA VAL A 19 -0.99 9.24 2.84
C VAL A 19 -0.15 8.12 3.43
N THR A 20 0.94 7.74 2.75
CA THR A 20 1.91 6.76 3.23
C THR A 20 3.02 7.45 4.00
N SER A 21 3.04 7.31 5.32
CA SER A 21 3.90 8.09 6.24
C SER A 21 5.39 8.12 5.84
N VAL A 22 5.96 6.95 5.51
CA VAL A 22 7.36 6.78 5.10
C VAL A 22 7.69 7.47 3.77
N LEU A 23 6.71 7.55 2.86
CA LEU A 23 6.85 8.23 1.57
C LEU A 23 6.63 9.74 1.69
N ALA A 24 5.64 10.17 2.49
CA ALA A 24 5.35 11.58 2.74
C ALA A 24 6.51 12.30 3.43
N LYS A 25 7.24 11.59 4.30
CA LYS A 25 8.39 12.11 5.05
C LYS A 25 9.66 11.35 4.68
N TRP A 26 9.89 11.13 3.38
CA TRP A 26 11.07 10.40 2.92
C TRP A 26 12.38 11.00 3.48
N GLN A 27 13.27 10.15 3.97
CA GLN A 27 14.59 10.49 4.50
C GLN A 27 15.63 9.63 3.78
N ASN A 28 16.86 10.11 3.67
CA ASN A 28 17.94 9.37 2.99
C ASN A 28 18.31 8.05 3.70
N SER A 29 17.91 7.89 4.96
CA SER A 29 18.09 6.67 5.75
C SER A 29 16.99 5.63 5.50
N HIS A 30 15.87 6.00 4.87
CA HIS A 30 14.84 5.04 4.49
C HIS A 30 15.35 4.13 3.38
N SER A 31 15.02 2.85 3.49
CA SER A 31 15.35 1.82 2.52
C SER A 31 14.07 1.16 2.00
N LEU A 32 14.18 0.43 0.90
CA LEU A 32 13.08 -0.37 0.37
C LEU A 32 12.47 -1.30 1.45
N LYS A 33 13.31 -1.83 2.34
CA LYS A 33 12.86 -2.65 3.47
C LYS A 33 11.87 -1.90 4.36
N VAL A 34 12.20 -0.68 4.76
CA VAL A 34 11.34 0.16 5.61
C VAL A 34 10.01 0.46 4.91
N THR A 35 10.06 0.73 3.61
CA THR A 35 8.84 0.95 2.80
C THR A 35 7.94 -0.28 2.78
N LEU A 36 8.49 -1.47 2.54
CA LEU A 36 7.72 -2.72 2.50
C LEU A 36 7.16 -3.11 3.87
N GLU A 37 7.92 -2.88 4.95
CA GLU A 37 7.46 -3.11 6.32
C GLU A 37 6.30 -2.19 6.69
N GLU A 38 6.35 -0.92 6.30
CA GLU A 38 5.26 0.03 6.53
C GLU A 38 4.01 -0.32 5.72
N LEU A 39 4.16 -0.72 4.44
CA LEU A 39 3.02 -1.19 3.63
C LEU A 39 2.36 -2.41 4.27
N ARG A 40 3.14 -3.38 4.75
CA ARG A 40 2.62 -4.55 5.47
C ARG A 40 1.89 -4.14 6.75
N ARG A 41 2.44 -3.20 7.52
CA ARG A 41 1.79 -2.65 8.73
C ARG A 41 0.45 -2.01 8.39
N LEU A 42 0.39 -1.24 7.30
CA LEU A 42 -0.84 -0.60 6.83
C LEU A 42 -1.87 -1.64 6.40
N MET A 43 -1.49 -2.71 5.70
CA MET A 43 -2.40 -3.81 5.35
C MET A 43 -3.04 -4.48 6.59
N MET A 44 -2.34 -4.47 7.73
CA MET A 44 -2.84 -4.98 9.02
C MET A 44 -3.55 -3.92 9.88
N SER A 45 -3.73 -2.70 9.38
CA SER A 45 -4.49 -1.67 10.12
C SER A 45 -5.97 -1.99 10.15
N LYS A 46 -6.68 -1.56 11.20
CA LYS A 46 -8.12 -1.82 11.37
C LYS A 46 -8.96 -1.33 10.18
N GLU A 47 -8.56 -0.22 9.57
CA GLU A 47 -9.22 0.35 8.39
C GLU A 47 -9.07 -0.54 7.15
N ASN A 48 -7.88 -1.14 6.97
CA ASN A 48 -7.57 -1.96 5.79
C ASN A 48 -7.99 -3.42 5.93
N MET A 49 -7.97 -3.97 7.15
CA MET A 49 -8.36 -5.36 7.41
C MET A 49 -9.85 -5.62 7.13
N THR A 50 -10.70 -4.59 7.17
CA THR A 50 -12.12 -4.72 6.85
C THR A 50 -12.43 -4.50 5.37
N LEU A 51 -11.44 -4.14 4.54
CA LEU A 51 -11.64 -3.93 3.11
C LEU A 51 -11.77 -5.28 2.39
N THR A 52 -12.81 -5.40 1.57
CA THR A 52 -12.98 -6.55 0.69
C THR A 52 -11.86 -6.57 -0.36
N GLN A 53 -11.08 -7.65 -0.36
CA GLN A 53 -10.04 -7.86 -1.37
C GLN A 53 -10.64 -8.41 -2.67
N PRO A 54 -10.02 -8.12 -3.82
CA PRO A 54 -10.36 -8.77 -5.07
C PRO A 54 -10.04 -10.28 -5.01
N PRO A 55 -10.59 -11.08 -5.93
CA PRO A 55 -10.19 -12.48 -6.11
C PRO A 55 -8.67 -12.61 -6.20
N GLU A 56 -8.15 -13.65 -5.54
CA GLU A 56 -6.73 -13.97 -5.59
C GLU A 56 -6.27 -14.21 -7.04
N GLY A 57 -5.01 -13.86 -7.33
CA GLY A 57 -4.44 -14.00 -8.68
C GLY A 57 -4.72 -12.83 -9.63
N GLN A 58 -5.56 -11.86 -9.26
CA GLN A 58 -5.73 -10.64 -10.07
C GLN A 58 -4.46 -9.77 -10.08
N CYS A 59 -4.21 -9.06 -11.17
CA CYS A 59 -3.13 -8.08 -11.32
C CYS A 59 -3.68 -6.77 -11.91
N TYR A 60 -3.04 -5.65 -11.60
CA TYR A 60 -3.28 -4.40 -12.32
C TYR A 60 -2.70 -4.51 -13.74
N SER A 61 -3.41 -3.99 -14.73
CA SER A 61 -2.89 -3.80 -16.08
C SER A 61 -1.89 -2.64 -16.10
N ASN A 62 -0.84 -2.74 -16.92
CA ASN A 62 0.09 -1.63 -17.20
C ASN A 62 -0.56 -0.61 -18.13
#